data_AF-A0A8J7PNS4-F1
#
_entry.id   AF-A0A8J7PNS4-F1
#
_cell.length_a   1.000
_cell.length_b   1.000
_cell.length_c   1.000
_cell.angle_alpha   90.00
_cell.angle_beta   90.00
_cell.angle_gamma   90.00
#
_symmetry.space_group_name_H-M   'P 1'
#
loop_
_entity.id
_entity.type
_entity.pdbx_description
1 polymer ?
#
loop_
_entity_poly.entity_id
_entity_poly.type
_entity_poly.pdbx_seq_one_letter_code
_entity_poly.pdbx_strand_id
1 'polypeptide(L)'
;LGFNAVVLGLLIPAHRSGLFARPRPTDEVPTSGAAATVAYLAPFLVAVALQMVAEALFQDPAAFYPVRLAAVGLLLWGLWRWYDGLQTPGPVLAPAVGRAWAAAVGLGVFAVWLALVPASEGSPGPEGVSGGPEVAWWVARVVGYVVITPVCEELAFRGYLLRRLVAADFRAVQYGRCRWRAVIVSSVLFGVLHGPWLPATVAGFGYAIAAIRTGRLRDAVLAHAVTNGLLVAVGLTTGNWYE
;
A
#
# COMPACT_ATOMS: atom_id res chain seq x y z
N LEU A 1 15.52 13.17 -7.73
CA LEU A 1 16.91 12.63 -7.71
C LEU A 1 17.19 11.72 -6.51
N GLY A 2 16.72 12.01 -5.29
CA GLY A 2 16.95 11.17 -4.11
C GLY A 2 16.39 9.74 -4.18
N PHE A 3 15.18 9.56 -4.74
CA PHE A 3 14.53 8.26 -4.84
C PHE A 3 15.24 7.25 -5.77
N ASN A 4 15.72 7.69 -6.94
CA ASN A 4 16.49 6.83 -7.86
C ASN A 4 17.83 6.39 -7.22
N ALA A 5 18.44 7.23 -6.38
CA ALA A 5 19.62 6.86 -5.61
C ALA A 5 19.30 5.85 -4.50
N VAL A 6 18.12 5.94 -3.88
CA VAL A 6 17.63 4.94 -2.90
C VAL A 6 17.34 3.60 -3.59
N VAL A 7 16.67 3.60 -4.75
CA VAL A 7 16.38 2.37 -5.52
C VAL A 7 17.68 1.71 -5.99
N LEU A 8 18.62 2.47 -6.57
CA LEU A 8 19.94 1.94 -6.96
C LEU A 8 20.76 1.50 -5.73
N GLY A 9 20.68 2.24 -4.64
CA GLY A 9 21.31 1.93 -3.35
C GLY A 9 20.76 0.67 -2.67
N LEU A 10 19.51 0.30 -2.93
CA LEU A 10 18.88 -0.95 -2.46
C LEU A 10 19.13 -2.13 -3.41
N LEU A 11 19.28 -1.88 -4.72
CA LEU A 11 19.57 -2.92 -5.72
C LEU A 11 20.97 -3.52 -5.56
N ILE A 12 21.97 -2.71 -5.21
CA ILE A 12 23.37 -3.17 -5.09
C ILE A 12 23.56 -4.18 -3.93
N PRO A 13 23.03 -3.95 -2.70
CA PRO A 13 23.05 -4.94 -1.63
C PRO A 13 22.13 -6.13 -1.90
N ALA A 14 20.98 -5.93 -2.58
CA ALA A 14 20.07 -7.02 -2.92
C ALA A 14 20.73 -8.03 -3.88
N HIS A 15 21.55 -7.55 -4.82
CA HIS A 15 22.25 -8.43 -5.76
C HIS A 15 23.49 -9.12 -5.16
N ARG A 16 24.00 -8.62 -4.01
CA ARG A 16 25.20 -9.14 -3.33
C ARG A 16 24.92 -9.92 -2.04
N SER A 17 23.70 -9.88 -1.51
CA SER A 17 23.34 -10.58 -0.27
C SER A 17 22.72 -11.96 -0.58
N GLY A 18 23.22 -13.01 0.08
CA GLY A 18 22.65 -14.36 0.03
C GLY A 18 21.25 -14.49 0.66
N LEU A 19 20.64 -13.37 1.08
CA LEU A 19 19.27 -13.28 1.57
C LEU A 19 18.24 -13.58 0.46
N PHE A 20 18.61 -13.33 -0.79
CA PHE A 20 17.90 -13.86 -1.96
C PHE A 20 18.54 -15.21 -2.30
N ALA A 21 18.03 -16.28 -1.68
CA ALA A 21 18.42 -17.63 -2.04
C ALA A 21 18.26 -17.82 -3.56
N ARG A 22 19.36 -18.05 -4.27
CA ARG A 22 19.31 -18.60 -5.62
C ARG A 22 18.58 -19.94 -5.52
N PRO A 23 17.48 -20.16 -6.26
CA PRO A 23 16.87 -21.48 -6.35
C PRO A 23 17.96 -22.47 -6.74
N ARG A 24 18.01 -23.65 -6.10
CA ARG A 24 18.85 -24.72 -6.63
C ARG A 24 18.32 -25.05 -8.03
N PRO A 25 19.18 -25.49 -8.98
CA PRO A 25 18.75 -25.83 -10.34
C PRO A 25 17.63 -26.88 -10.40
N THR A 26 17.35 -27.57 -9.29
CA THR A 26 16.32 -28.59 -9.11
C THR A 26 15.01 -28.07 -8.51
N ASP A 27 14.96 -26.82 -8.04
CA ASP A 27 13.73 -26.22 -7.51
C ASP A 27 12.98 -25.58 -8.70
N GLU A 28 12.15 -26.38 -9.39
CA GLU A 28 11.11 -25.80 -10.24
C GLU A 28 10.22 -24.93 -9.35
N VAL A 29 10.40 -23.61 -9.42
CA VAL A 29 9.42 -22.68 -8.84
C VAL A 29 8.13 -22.94 -9.60
N PRO A 30 7.05 -23.41 -8.96
CA PRO A 30 5.81 -23.67 -9.66
C PRO A 30 5.40 -22.38 -10.37
N THR A 31 5.01 -22.48 -11.64
CA THR A 31 4.59 -21.32 -12.46
C THR A 31 3.53 -20.45 -11.77
N SER A 32 2.73 -21.07 -10.90
CA SER A 32 1.74 -20.41 -10.04
C SER A 32 2.34 -19.50 -8.95
N GLY A 33 3.54 -19.78 -8.45
CA GLY A 33 4.24 -18.96 -7.45
C GLY A 33 4.83 -17.68 -8.05
N ALA A 34 5.41 -17.78 -9.25
CA ALA A 34 5.89 -16.61 -10.00
C ALA A 34 4.71 -15.69 -10.38
N ALA A 35 3.63 -16.25 -10.93
CA ALA A 35 2.44 -15.50 -11.30
C ALA A 35 1.80 -14.78 -10.10
N ALA A 36 1.75 -15.41 -8.93
CA ALA A 36 1.23 -14.77 -7.73
C ALA A 36 2.15 -13.67 -7.18
N THR A 37 3.47 -13.84 -7.28
CA THR A 37 4.43 -12.79 -6.93
C THR A 37 4.21 -11.55 -7.79
N VAL A 38 4.06 -11.74 -9.10
CA VAL A 38 3.72 -10.64 -10.02
C VAL A 38 2.38 -10.03 -9.63
N ALA A 39 1.36 -10.84 -9.34
CA ALA A 39 0.04 -10.32 -9.00
C ALA A 39 0.06 -9.39 -7.77
N TYR A 40 0.78 -9.76 -6.72
CA TYR A 40 0.83 -8.98 -5.49
C TYR A 40 1.72 -7.72 -5.58
N LEU A 41 2.72 -7.70 -6.47
CA LEU A 41 3.65 -6.57 -6.61
C LEU A 41 3.28 -5.60 -7.75
N ALA A 42 2.76 -6.13 -8.85
CA ALA A 42 2.54 -5.36 -10.08
C ALA A 42 1.65 -4.13 -9.88
N PRO A 43 0.52 -4.17 -9.14
CA PRO A 43 -0.31 -2.99 -8.94
C PRO A 43 0.45 -1.82 -8.33
N PHE A 44 1.24 -2.08 -7.29
CA PHE A 44 2.08 -1.06 -6.64
C PHE A 44 3.19 -0.56 -7.59
N LEU A 45 3.94 -1.48 -8.21
CA LEU A 45 5.05 -1.11 -9.08
C LEU A 45 4.59 -0.35 -10.33
N VAL A 46 3.45 -0.72 -10.92
CA VAL A 46 2.86 -0.02 -12.06
C VAL A 46 2.33 1.34 -11.64
N ALA A 47 1.68 1.47 -10.46
CA ALA A 47 1.24 2.77 -9.96
C ALA A 47 2.41 3.74 -9.78
N VAL A 48 3.52 3.28 -9.19
CA VAL A 48 4.76 4.06 -9.03
C VAL A 48 5.38 4.39 -10.38
N ALA A 49 5.52 3.40 -11.28
CA ALA A 49 6.11 3.63 -12.59
C ALA A 49 5.31 4.63 -13.43
N LEU A 50 3.98 4.51 -13.45
CA LEU A 50 3.12 5.45 -14.15
C LEU A 50 3.20 6.86 -13.55
N GLN A 51 3.33 6.99 -12.23
CA GLN A 51 3.58 8.30 -11.61
C GLN A 51 4.91 8.90 -12.07
N MET A 52 5.98 8.11 -12.06
CA MET A 52 7.31 8.57 -12.48
C MET A 52 7.31 8.99 -13.96
N VAL A 53 6.63 8.24 -14.81
CA VAL A 53 6.45 8.59 -16.23
C VAL A 53 5.62 9.87 -16.37
N ALA A 54 4.55 10.02 -15.59
CA ALA A 54 3.73 11.23 -15.60
C ALA A 54 4.56 12.49 -15.24
N GLU A 55 5.34 12.41 -14.15
CA GLU A 55 6.21 13.49 -13.69
C GLU A 55 7.35 13.81 -14.68
N ALA A 56 7.84 12.81 -15.42
CA ALA A 56 8.92 13.01 -16.37
C ALA A 56 8.46 13.59 -17.72
N LEU A 57 7.24 13.28 -18.16
CA LEU A 57 6.79 13.55 -19.54
C LEU A 57 5.74 14.65 -19.66
N PHE A 58 5.00 14.97 -18.60
CA PHE A 58 3.87 15.91 -18.67
C PHE A 58 4.16 17.19 -17.88
N GLN A 59 3.74 18.33 -18.43
CA GLN A 59 3.81 19.62 -17.73
C GLN A 59 2.84 19.71 -16.55
N ASP A 60 1.67 19.06 -16.69
CA ASP A 60 0.72 18.85 -15.60
C ASP A 60 0.54 17.34 -15.37
N PRO A 61 1.37 16.74 -14.49
CA PRO A 61 1.22 15.33 -14.13
C PRO A 61 -0.10 15.01 -13.44
N ALA A 62 -0.76 15.99 -12.81
CA ALA A 62 -2.01 15.79 -12.10
C ALA A 62 -3.16 15.44 -13.05
N ALA A 63 -3.16 16.01 -14.27
CA ALA A 63 -4.12 15.67 -15.32
C ALA A 63 -4.06 14.19 -15.74
N PHE A 64 -2.91 13.52 -15.61
CA PHE A 64 -2.75 12.10 -15.95
C PHE A 64 -3.33 11.15 -14.88
N TYR A 65 -3.69 11.66 -13.71
CA TYR A 65 -4.14 10.86 -12.58
C TYR A 65 -5.29 9.89 -12.90
N PRO A 66 -6.39 10.29 -13.59
CA PRO A 66 -7.50 9.36 -13.88
C PRO A 66 -7.08 8.21 -14.79
N VAL A 67 -6.15 8.44 -15.73
CA VAL A 67 -5.61 7.40 -16.62
C VAL A 67 -4.80 6.39 -15.80
N ARG A 68 -3.94 6.88 -14.90
CA ARG A 68 -3.20 6.02 -13.97
C ARG A 68 -4.15 5.19 -13.10
N LEU A 69 -5.18 5.82 -12.55
CA LEU A 69 -6.19 5.14 -11.73
C LEU A 69 -6.89 4.02 -12.50
N ALA A 70 -7.33 4.30 -13.74
CA ALA A 70 -7.97 3.32 -14.60
C ALA A 70 -7.03 2.17 -14.94
N ALA A 71 -5.78 2.46 -15.30
CA ALA A 71 -4.78 1.44 -15.63
C ALA A 71 -4.51 0.49 -14.45
N VAL A 72 -4.31 1.05 -13.25
CA VAL A 72 -4.10 0.25 -12.03
C VAL A 72 -5.37 -0.51 -11.63
N GLY A 73 -6.55 0.10 -11.75
CA GLY A 73 -7.83 -0.54 -11.48
C GLY A 73 -8.10 -1.74 -12.40
N LEU A 74 -7.85 -1.59 -13.71
CA LEU A 74 -7.95 -2.67 -14.69
C LEU A 74 -6.94 -3.80 -14.40
N LEU A 75 -5.72 -3.45 -14.00
CA LEU A 75 -4.70 -4.41 -13.60
C LEU A 75 -5.13 -5.20 -12.35
N LEU A 76 -5.64 -4.51 -11.32
CA LEU A 76 -6.19 -5.14 -10.12
C LEU A 76 -7.34 -6.09 -10.48
N TRP A 77 -8.25 -5.67 -11.36
CA TRP A 77 -9.38 -6.48 -11.80
C TRP A 77 -8.93 -7.73 -12.58
N GLY A 78 -8.04 -7.59 -13.56
CA GLY A 78 -7.54 -8.72 -14.36
C GLY A 78 -6.73 -9.75 -13.55
N LEU A 79 -6.13 -9.30 -12.45
CA LEU A 79 -5.36 -10.15 -11.53
C LEU A 79 -6.18 -10.63 -10.33
N TRP A 80 -7.46 -10.26 -10.22
CA TRP A 80 -8.31 -10.51 -9.05
C TRP A 80 -8.24 -11.94 -8.54
N ARG A 81 -8.27 -12.92 -9.45
CA ARG A 81 -8.22 -14.36 -9.15
C ARG A 81 -7.01 -14.81 -8.34
N TRP A 82 -5.91 -14.04 -8.35
CA TRP A 82 -4.69 -14.37 -7.62
C TRP A 82 -4.69 -13.84 -6.18
N TYR A 83 -5.63 -12.96 -5.82
CA TYR A 83 -5.65 -12.30 -4.51
C TYR A 83 -6.34 -13.14 -3.44
N ASP A 84 -5.86 -14.36 -3.19
CA ASP A 84 -6.44 -15.27 -2.19
C ASP A 84 -6.53 -14.62 -0.80
N GLY A 85 -5.55 -13.78 -0.46
CA GLY A 85 -5.53 -13.05 0.82
C GLY A 85 -6.68 -12.04 0.97
N LEU A 86 -7.26 -11.58 -0.13
CA LEU A 86 -8.46 -10.72 -0.15
C LEU A 86 -9.75 -11.57 -0.25
N GLN A 87 -9.71 -12.67 -1.01
CA GLN A 87 -10.86 -13.52 -1.30
C GLN A 87 -11.21 -14.50 -0.17
N THR A 88 -10.21 -15.15 0.43
CA THR A 88 -10.40 -16.18 1.46
C THR A 88 -9.98 -15.66 2.84
N PRO A 89 -10.95 -15.30 3.71
CA PRO A 89 -10.62 -14.82 5.05
C PRO A 89 -10.12 -15.96 5.94
N GLY A 90 -8.98 -15.74 6.61
CA GLY A 90 -8.54 -16.58 7.72
C GLY A 90 -9.53 -16.52 8.90
N PRO A 91 -9.76 -17.63 9.63
CA PRO A 91 -10.83 -17.73 10.63
C PRO A 91 -10.44 -17.22 12.03
N VAL A 92 -9.53 -16.25 12.18
CA VAL A 92 -8.99 -15.88 13.52
C VAL A 92 -10.01 -15.12 14.37
N LEU A 93 -10.71 -14.15 13.78
CA LEU A 93 -11.75 -13.36 14.47
C LEU A 93 -13.04 -13.38 13.66
N ALA A 94 -14.18 -13.29 14.35
CA ALA A 94 -15.46 -13.04 13.72
C ALA A 94 -15.36 -11.82 12.77
N PRO A 95 -15.96 -11.85 11.57
CA PRO A 95 -15.78 -10.79 10.57
C PRO A 95 -16.11 -9.38 11.10
N ALA A 96 -17.15 -9.23 11.91
CA ALA A 96 -17.54 -7.94 12.48
C ALA A 96 -16.48 -7.39 13.46
N VAL A 97 -15.97 -8.25 14.35
CA VAL A 97 -14.92 -7.89 15.32
C VAL A 97 -13.64 -7.50 14.61
N GLY A 98 -13.27 -8.22 13.54
CA GLY A 98 -12.08 -7.87 12.74
C GLY A 98 -12.20 -6.53 12.03
N ARG A 99 -13.38 -6.21 11.47
CA ARG A 99 -13.61 -4.89 10.87
C ARG A 99 -13.56 -3.77 11.90
N ALA A 100 -14.16 -3.97 13.08
CA ALA A 100 -14.08 -3.01 14.18
C ALA A 100 -12.63 -2.80 14.64
N TRP A 101 -11.86 -3.88 14.78
CA TRP A 101 -10.43 -3.81 15.08
C TRP A 101 -9.64 -3.06 14.01
N ALA A 102 -9.86 -3.37 12.74
CA ALA A 102 -9.22 -2.67 11.62
C ALA A 102 -9.53 -1.17 11.62
N ALA A 103 -10.79 -0.79 11.83
CA ALA A 103 -11.20 0.60 11.93
C ALA A 103 -10.53 1.31 13.12
N ALA A 104 -10.46 0.65 14.28
CA ALA A 104 -9.77 1.19 15.46
C ALA A 104 -8.27 1.39 15.22
N VAL A 105 -7.61 0.44 14.55
CA VAL A 105 -6.21 0.59 14.13
C VAL A 105 -6.07 1.76 13.16
N GLY A 106 -6.94 1.87 12.15
CA GLY A 106 -6.94 2.96 11.17
C GLY A 106 -7.09 4.34 11.82
N LEU A 107 -7.99 4.44 12.81
CA LEU A 107 -8.18 5.65 13.63
C LEU A 107 -6.93 5.97 14.47
N GLY A 108 -6.31 4.97 15.07
CA GLY A 108 -5.07 5.15 15.83
C GLY A 108 -3.91 5.64 14.96
N VAL A 109 -3.75 5.05 13.77
CA VAL A 109 -2.74 5.50 12.80
C VAL A 109 -3.03 6.92 12.32
N PHE A 110 -4.29 7.25 12.05
CA PHE A 110 -4.71 8.61 11.70
C PHE A 110 -4.35 9.63 12.79
N ALA A 111 -4.63 9.32 14.06
CA ALA A 111 -4.28 10.20 15.17
C ALA A 111 -2.76 10.42 15.30
N VAL A 112 -1.97 9.35 15.12
CA VAL A 112 -0.49 9.46 15.08
C VAL A 112 -0.04 10.31 13.89
N TRP A 113 -0.65 10.15 12.72
CA TRP A 113 -0.32 10.92 11.53
C TRP A 113 -0.55 12.42 11.76
N LEU A 114 -1.72 12.81 12.28
CA LEU A 114 -2.02 14.19 12.62
C LEU A 114 -1.05 14.78 13.65
N ALA A 115 -0.57 13.97 14.58
CA ALA A 115 0.35 14.43 15.63
C ALA A 115 1.79 14.62 15.13
N LEU A 116 2.20 13.89 14.08
CA LEU A 116 3.59 13.84 13.62
C LEU A 116 3.82 14.54 12.28
N VAL A 117 2.79 14.74 11.48
CA VAL A 117 2.86 15.42 10.19
C VAL A 117 2.28 16.82 10.37
N PRO A 118 3.04 17.88 10.07
CA PRO A 118 2.50 19.24 10.12
C PRO A 118 1.45 19.42 9.02
N ALA A 119 0.40 20.18 9.33
CA ALA A 119 -0.56 20.60 8.31
C ALA A 119 0.13 21.50 7.28
N SER A 120 -0.09 21.22 6.00
CA SER A 120 0.19 22.16 4.93
C SER A 120 -1.07 22.94 4.58
N GLU A 121 -1.01 24.26 4.72
CA GLU A 121 -2.04 25.16 4.20
C GLU A 121 -1.84 25.34 2.69
N GLY A 122 -2.93 25.32 1.92
CA GLY A 122 -2.89 25.73 0.52
C GLY A 122 -2.69 24.63 -0.52
N SER A 123 -2.72 23.34 -0.16
CA SER A 123 -3.05 22.32 -1.18
C SER A 123 -4.45 22.62 -1.69
N PRO A 124 -4.64 22.83 -3.01
CA PRO A 124 -5.94 23.22 -3.54
C PRO A 124 -6.96 22.16 -3.12
N GLY A 125 -7.90 22.53 -2.25
CA GLY A 125 -9.09 21.73 -1.98
C GLY A 125 -10.05 21.84 -3.15
N PRO A 126 -11.21 21.16 -3.13
CA PRO A 126 -12.23 21.31 -4.16
C PRO A 126 -12.97 22.66 -4.10
N GLU A 127 -12.51 23.61 -3.27
CA GLU A 127 -13.07 24.95 -3.19
C GLU A 127 -12.89 25.67 -4.55
N GLY A 128 -14.01 26.03 -5.18
CA GLY A 128 -14.02 26.61 -6.53
C GLY A 128 -14.21 25.62 -7.67
N VAL A 129 -14.28 24.31 -7.39
CA VAL A 129 -14.64 23.28 -8.37
C VAL A 129 -16.08 23.48 -8.80
N SER A 130 -16.28 23.87 -10.05
CA SER A 130 -17.61 24.20 -10.61
C SER A 130 -17.92 23.43 -11.90
N GLY A 131 -16.92 22.75 -12.48
CA GLY A 131 -17.08 21.97 -13.71
C GLY A 131 -17.20 20.46 -13.47
N GLY A 132 -17.98 19.78 -14.32
CA GLY A 132 -18.09 18.31 -14.33
C GLY A 132 -16.74 17.56 -14.41
N PRO A 133 -15.78 17.98 -15.27
CA PRO A 133 -14.46 17.34 -15.35
C PRO A 133 -13.63 17.48 -14.07
N GLU A 134 -13.68 18.62 -13.40
CA GLU A 134 -12.97 18.87 -12.14
C GLU A 134 -13.53 18.04 -10.99
N VAL A 135 -14.87 17.93 -10.91
CA VAL A 135 -15.54 17.03 -9.95
C VAL A 135 -15.13 15.58 -10.20
N ALA A 136 -15.14 15.14 -11.46
CA ALA A 136 -14.74 13.78 -11.83
C ALA A 136 -13.27 13.50 -11.46
N TRP A 137 -12.38 14.48 -11.66
CA TRP A 137 -10.98 14.39 -11.26
C TRP A 137 -10.83 14.26 -9.75
N TRP A 138 -11.55 15.07 -8.95
CA TRP A 138 -11.53 14.99 -7.50
C TRP A 138 -12.07 13.66 -6.97
N VAL A 139 -13.19 13.18 -7.53
CA VAL A 139 -13.73 11.86 -7.19
C VAL A 139 -12.70 10.78 -7.49
N ALA A 140 -12.06 10.84 -8.66
CA ALA A 140 -10.97 9.92 -9.00
C ALA A 140 -9.82 10.01 -7.99
N ARG A 141 -9.40 11.23 -7.60
CA ARG A 141 -8.36 11.45 -6.59
C ARG A 141 -8.70 10.78 -5.27
N VAL A 142 -9.89 11.04 -4.74
CA VAL A 142 -10.36 10.46 -3.47
C VAL A 142 -10.47 8.94 -3.56
N VAL A 143 -11.08 8.39 -4.61
CA VAL A 143 -11.19 6.93 -4.79
C VAL A 143 -9.81 6.29 -4.90
N GLY A 144 -8.89 6.89 -5.65
CA GLY A 144 -7.54 6.37 -5.77
C GLY A 144 -6.80 6.38 -4.44
N TYR A 145 -6.86 7.48 -3.69
CA TYR A 145 -6.17 7.60 -2.41
C TYR A 145 -6.79 6.73 -1.30
N VAL A 146 -8.11 6.64 -1.21
CA VAL A 146 -8.82 5.93 -0.13
C VAL A 146 -8.99 4.44 -0.42
N VAL A 147 -9.04 4.04 -1.69
CA VAL A 147 -9.33 2.64 -2.07
C VAL A 147 -8.17 2.00 -2.80
N ILE A 148 -7.77 2.55 -3.96
CA ILE A 148 -6.82 1.86 -4.84
C ILE A 148 -5.42 1.82 -4.23
N THR A 149 -4.94 2.91 -3.66
CA THR A 149 -3.63 2.99 -3.01
C THR A 149 -3.51 1.99 -1.85
N PRO A 150 -4.43 1.97 -0.86
CA PRO A 150 -4.42 0.97 0.21
C PRO A 150 -4.42 -0.46 -0.31
N VAL A 151 -5.20 -0.77 -1.36
CA VAL A 151 -5.21 -2.12 -1.95
C VAL A 151 -3.84 -2.46 -2.54
N CYS A 152 -3.26 -1.58 -3.36
CA CYS A 152 -1.98 -1.82 -4.01
C CYS A 152 -0.84 -1.99 -3.01
N GLU A 153 -0.77 -1.08 -2.04
CA GLU A 153 0.28 -1.09 -1.04
C GLU A 153 0.14 -2.28 -0.10
N GLU A 154 -1.05 -2.55 0.43
CA GLU A 154 -1.20 -3.68 1.35
C GLU A 154 -1.00 -5.02 0.64
N LEU A 155 -1.35 -5.17 -0.65
CA LEU A 155 -0.94 -6.32 -1.46
C LEU A 155 0.59 -6.46 -1.48
N ALA A 156 1.34 -5.41 -1.83
CA ALA A 156 2.79 -5.46 -1.93
C ALA A 156 3.47 -5.72 -0.58
N PHE A 157 3.03 -5.04 0.48
CA PHE A 157 3.70 -5.06 1.77
C PHE A 157 3.19 -6.17 2.69
N ARG A 158 1.87 -6.26 2.94
CA ARG A 158 1.30 -7.22 3.90
C ARG A 158 0.92 -8.52 3.21
N GLY A 159 0.55 -8.45 1.94
CA GLY A 159 0.24 -9.61 1.11
C GLY A 159 1.48 -10.37 0.67
N TYR A 160 2.54 -9.67 0.26
CA TYR A 160 3.80 -10.26 -0.22
C TYR A 160 4.97 -10.08 0.75
N LEU A 161 5.50 -8.86 0.93
CA LEU A 161 6.81 -8.63 1.57
C LEU A 161 6.90 -9.21 2.99
N LEU A 162 5.92 -8.89 3.85
CA LEU A 162 5.84 -9.36 5.23
C LEU A 162 5.94 -10.89 5.31
N ARG A 163 5.22 -11.59 4.42
CA ARG A 163 5.15 -13.06 4.39
C ARG A 163 6.39 -13.66 3.71
N ARG A 164 6.91 -12.99 2.68
CA ARG A 164 8.10 -13.38 1.93
C ARG A 164 9.39 -13.31 2.74
N LEU A 165 9.44 -12.44 3.74
CA LEU A 165 10.51 -12.35 4.73
C LEU A 165 10.52 -13.55 5.71
N VAL A 166 9.45 -14.34 5.76
CA VAL A 166 9.36 -15.54 6.60
C VAL A 166 9.72 -16.80 5.80
N ALA A 167 9.17 -16.94 4.58
CA ALA A 167 9.44 -18.08 3.71
C ALA A 167 9.38 -17.68 2.22
N ALA A 168 10.03 -18.46 1.35
CA ALA A 168 10.03 -18.22 -0.10
C ALA A 168 8.61 -18.34 -0.70
N ASP A 169 7.87 -19.38 -0.32
CA ASP A 169 6.44 -19.48 -0.60
C ASP A 169 5.65 -18.65 0.42
N PHE A 170 5.49 -17.37 0.10
CA PHE A 170 4.80 -16.42 0.96
C PHE A 170 3.30 -16.77 1.12
N ARG A 171 2.66 -17.42 0.14
CA ARG A 171 1.22 -17.75 0.18
C ARG A 171 0.91 -18.84 1.19
N ALA A 172 1.87 -19.70 1.53
CA ALA A 172 1.74 -20.68 2.59
C ALA A 172 1.89 -20.09 4.02
N VAL A 173 2.43 -18.87 4.15
CA VAL A 173 2.71 -18.29 5.48
C VAL A 173 1.44 -17.70 6.09
N GLN A 174 0.91 -18.31 7.15
CA GLN A 174 -0.20 -17.71 7.89
C GLN A 174 0.25 -16.41 8.60
N TYR A 175 -0.63 -15.41 8.69
CA TYR A 175 -0.29 -14.13 9.32
C TYR A 175 0.18 -14.26 10.77
N GLY A 176 -0.43 -15.14 11.57
CA GLY A 176 0.03 -15.42 12.95
C GLY A 176 1.42 -16.03 13.06
N ARG A 177 2.02 -16.50 11.96
CA ARG A 177 3.41 -17.02 11.91
C ARG A 177 4.43 -15.95 11.51
N CYS A 178 3.98 -14.73 11.22
CA CYS A 178 4.88 -13.63 10.89
C CYS A 178 5.70 -13.23 12.12
N ARG A 179 7.03 -13.31 12.01
CA ARG A 179 7.96 -12.97 13.09
C ARG A 179 8.08 -11.45 13.21
N TRP A 180 8.33 -10.94 14.41
CA TRP A 180 8.54 -9.50 14.65
C TRP A 180 9.61 -8.87 13.76
N ARG A 181 10.67 -9.60 13.42
CA ARG A 181 11.68 -9.13 12.46
C ARG A 181 11.08 -8.80 11.09
N ALA A 182 10.18 -9.65 10.58
CA ALA A 182 9.52 -9.41 9.30
C ALA A 182 8.57 -8.21 9.38
N VAL A 183 7.86 -8.05 10.50
CA VAL A 183 6.98 -6.90 10.76
C VAL A 183 7.77 -5.59 10.78
N ILE A 184 8.90 -5.56 11.51
CA ILE A 184 9.74 -4.36 11.62
C ILE A 184 10.32 -4.01 10.26
N VAL A 185 10.94 -4.97 9.56
CA VAL A 185 11.58 -4.72 8.26
C VAL A 185 10.56 -4.27 7.21
N SER A 186 9.40 -4.92 7.10
CA SER A 186 8.40 -4.52 6.12
C SER A 186 7.79 -3.14 6.43
N SER A 187 7.65 -2.79 7.72
CA SER A 187 7.10 -1.49 8.15
C SER A 187 8.10 -0.35 7.94
N VAL A 188 9.39 -0.57 8.22
CA VAL A 188 10.45 0.41 7.94
C VAL A 188 10.58 0.63 6.43
N LEU A 189 10.57 -0.44 5.63
CA LEU A 189 10.59 -0.30 4.17
C LEU A 189 9.36 0.42 3.63
N PHE A 190 8.19 0.18 4.21
CA PHE A 190 6.99 0.96 3.92
C PHE A 190 7.23 2.44 4.23
N GLY A 191 7.71 2.77 5.42
CA GLY A 191 7.98 4.16 5.80
C GLY A 191 9.01 4.87 4.92
N VAL A 192 10.13 4.23 4.59
CA VAL A 192 11.18 4.81 3.74
C VAL A 192 10.71 5.15 2.32
N LEU A 193 9.65 4.49 1.84
CA LEU A 193 9.05 4.76 0.53
C LEU A 193 8.04 5.93 0.55
N HIS A 194 7.77 6.51 1.72
CA HIS A 194 6.88 7.65 1.90
C HIS A 194 7.67 8.91 2.28
N GLY A 195 7.09 10.09 2.05
CA GLY A 195 7.68 11.37 2.44
C GLY A 195 7.97 11.45 3.94
N PRO A 196 6.93 11.41 4.81
CA PRO A 196 7.12 11.42 6.25
C PRO A 196 7.41 9.98 6.75
N TRP A 197 8.67 9.57 6.65
CA TRP A 197 9.09 8.18 6.84
C TRP A 197 8.75 7.58 8.21
N LEU A 198 8.80 8.38 9.28
CA LEU A 198 8.54 7.92 10.65
C LEU A 198 7.05 7.59 10.88
N PRO A 199 6.09 8.53 10.68
CA PRO A 199 4.67 8.21 10.80
C PRO A 199 4.24 7.13 9.79
N ALA A 200 4.81 7.09 8.59
CA ALA A 200 4.56 6.01 7.65
C ALA A 200 5.10 4.65 8.15
N THR A 201 6.25 4.61 8.84
CA THR A 201 6.71 3.38 9.50
C THR A 201 5.74 2.92 10.57
N VAL A 202 5.20 3.84 11.38
CA VAL A 202 4.20 3.52 12.41
C VAL A 202 2.89 3.04 11.79
N ALA A 203 2.43 3.69 10.71
CA ALA A 203 1.28 3.25 9.92
C ALA A 203 1.47 1.82 9.42
N GLY A 204 2.65 1.55 8.84
CA GLY A 204 3.00 0.23 8.38
C GLY A 204 2.97 -0.84 9.49
N PHE A 205 3.41 -0.49 10.70
CA PHE A 205 3.34 -1.38 11.85
C PHE A 205 1.89 -1.64 12.26
N GLY A 206 1.05 -0.59 12.29
CA GLY A 206 -0.38 -0.68 12.55
C GLY A 206 -1.09 -1.62 11.57
N TYR A 207 -0.87 -1.44 10.26
CA TYR A 207 -1.49 -2.28 9.24
C TYR A 207 -1.02 -3.74 9.29
N ALA A 208 0.26 -3.98 9.62
CA ALA A 208 0.75 -5.33 9.89
C ALA A 208 0.05 -5.97 11.10
N ILE A 209 -0.14 -5.23 12.20
CA ILE A 209 -0.90 -5.70 13.37
C ILE A 209 -2.35 -6.00 13.00
N ALA A 210 -3.01 -5.15 12.20
CA ALA A 210 -4.37 -5.41 11.74
C ALA A 210 -4.44 -6.76 11.00
N ALA A 211 -3.55 -7.01 10.02
CA ALA A 211 -3.50 -8.28 9.31
C ALA A 211 -3.18 -9.48 10.22
N ILE A 212 -2.23 -9.33 11.15
CA ILE A 212 -1.80 -10.40 12.06
C ILE A 212 -2.91 -10.78 13.02
N ARG A 213 -3.56 -9.78 13.62
CA ARG A 213 -4.54 -10.02 14.67
C ARG A 213 -5.84 -10.62 14.14
N THR A 214 -6.22 -10.28 12.91
CA THR A 214 -7.43 -10.79 12.27
C THR A 214 -7.17 -11.98 11.34
N GLY A 215 -5.90 -12.22 10.97
CA GLY A 215 -5.51 -13.22 9.99
C GLY A 215 -5.92 -12.87 8.55
N ARG A 216 -6.17 -11.59 8.24
CA ARG A 216 -6.79 -11.17 6.98
C ARG A 216 -6.11 -9.95 6.38
N LEU A 217 -5.73 -10.04 5.11
CA LEU A 217 -5.16 -8.91 4.37
C LEU A 217 -6.17 -7.75 4.21
N ARG A 218 -7.44 -8.08 3.93
CA ARG A 218 -8.49 -7.08 3.76
C ARG A 218 -8.69 -6.18 4.99
N ASP A 219 -8.36 -6.67 6.19
CA ASP A 219 -8.49 -5.89 7.42
C ASP A 219 -7.33 -4.87 7.56
N ALA A 220 -6.15 -5.16 6.99
CA ALA A 220 -5.09 -4.17 6.83
C ALA A 220 -5.45 -3.12 5.75
N VAL A 221 -5.99 -3.58 4.61
CA VAL A 221 -6.53 -2.67 3.58
C VAL A 221 -7.59 -1.74 4.18
N LEU A 222 -8.50 -2.28 4.99
CA LEU A 222 -9.54 -1.49 5.66
C LEU A 222 -8.95 -0.48 6.65
N ALA A 223 -7.99 -0.90 7.49
CA ALA A 223 -7.33 0.02 8.43
C ALA A 223 -6.67 1.18 7.70
N HIS A 224 -5.96 0.89 6.61
CA HIS A 224 -5.31 1.90 5.77
C HIS A 224 -6.33 2.80 5.06
N ALA A 225 -7.36 2.23 4.44
CA ALA A 225 -8.45 3.00 3.82
C ALA A 225 -9.15 3.93 4.82
N VAL A 226 -9.33 3.49 6.07
CA VAL A 226 -9.87 4.33 7.16
C VAL A 226 -8.93 5.49 7.47
N THR A 227 -7.62 5.24 7.60
CA THR A 227 -6.64 6.32 7.80
C THR A 227 -6.74 7.36 6.68
N ASN A 228 -6.68 6.92 5.42
CA ASN A 228 -6.68 7.81 4.26
C ASN A 228 -8.02 8.55 4.10
N GLY A 229 -9.13 7.87 4.35
CA GLY A 229 -10.47 8.47 4.32
C GLY A 229 -10.63 9.58 5.35
N LEU A 230 -10.11 9.38 6.56
CA LEU A 230 -10.13 10.40 7.61
C LEU A 230 -9.21 11.58 7.28
N LEU A 231 -8.02 11.34 6.72
CA LEU A 231 -7.12 12.42 6.27
C LEU A 231 -7.77 13.27 5.17
N VAL A 232 -8.41 12.64 4.19
CA VAL A 232 -9.19 13.35 3.16
C VAL A 232 -10.34 14.13 3.79
N ALA A 233 -11.09 13.54 4.72
CA ALA A 233 -12.20 14.23 5.37
C ALA A 233 -11.73 15.48 6.14
N VAL A 234 -10.59 15.41 6.84
CA VAL A 234 -9.99 16.59 7.50
C VAL A 234 -9.60 17.66 6.49
N GLY A 235 -8.93 17.28 5.39
CA GLY A 235 -8.54 18.24 4.35
C GLY A 235 -9.75 18.92 3.71
N LEU A 236 -10.80 18.16 3.41
CA LEU A 236 -12.03 18.69 2.81
C LEU A 236 -12.86 19.59 3.74
N THR A 237 -12.77 19.38 5.06
CA THR A 237 -13.59 20.13 6.04
C THR A 237 -12.88 21.29 6.68
N THR A 238 -11.55 21.23 6.77
CA THR A 238 -10.73 22.23 7.47
C THR A 238 -9.76 22.98 6.57
N GLY A 239 -9.58 22.53 5.32
CA GLY A 239 -8.54 23.03 4.42
C GLY A 239 -7.11 22.59 4.77
N ASN A 240 -6.92 21.87 5.88
CA ASN A 240 -5.61 21.39 6.32
C ASN A 240 -5.29 20.02 5.74
N TRP A 241 -4.24 19.95 4.92
CA TRP A 241 -3.78 18.71 4.32
C TRP A 241 -2.53 18.18 5.04
N TYR A 242 -2.44 16.86 5.14
CA TYR A 242 -1.39 16.14 5.88
C TYR A 242 -0.74 15.11 4.95
N GLU A 243 -0.08 15.59 3.89
CA GLU A 243 0.55 14.76 2.84
C GLU A 243 1.97 14.29 3.20
#